data_AF-A0AAV4NSY1-F1
#
_entry.id   AF-A0AAV4NSY1-F1
#
_cell.length_a   1.000
_cell.length_b   1.000
_cell.length_c   1.000
_cell.angle_alpha   90.00
_cell.angle_beta   90.00
_cell.angle_gamma   90.00
#
_symmetry.space_group_name_H-M   'P 1'
#
loop_
_entity.id
_entity.type
_entity.pdbx_description
1 polymer ?
#
loop_
_entity_poly.entity_id
_entity_poly.type
_entity_poly.pdbx_seq_one_letter_code
_entity_poly.pdbx_strand_id
1 'polypeptide(L)'
;EIIGSCSFVKNHPNLYFGGLYCVQPKYRSLNVGYEIFNACLDHTMGKNKSANAVLPMAEKYQRSGDFPIVEDEYVALKNFIPHHINSESLPCIDSVDGIEIETYQDCLLPSVIQYDASVVGYTREHTLELNCKEEDSKTFVAFKNGTCIGYGSIKKSCLGAGRVGPLYADNHIIAEVLLKRLIESFQAWKVWL
;
A
#
# COMPACT_ATOMS: atom_id res chain seq x y z
N GLU A 1 12.11 24.58 9.18
CA GLU A 1 11.97 24.11 7.78
C GLU A 1 12.37 22.63 7.72
N ILE A 2 11.69 21.80 6.92
CA ILE A 2 12.09 20.40 6.68
C ILE A 2 12.92 20.34 5.40
N ILE A 3 14.20 19.95 5.49
CA ILE A 3 15.15 20.01 4.36
C ILE A 3 15.37 18.65 3.66
N GLY A 4 14.95 17.56 4.30
CA GLY A 4 15.00 16.20 3.76
C GLY A 4 14.24 15.22 4.65
N SER A 5 13.97 14.02 4.13
CA SER A 5 13.30 12.93 4.84
C SER A 5 13.82 11.59 4.34
N CYS A 6 13.77 10.58 5.20
CA CYS A 6 13.94 9.17 4.89
C CYS A 6 13.21 8.38 5.98
N SER A 7 12.52 7.30 5.61
CA SER A 7 11.79 6.48 6.57
C SER A 7 11.98 5.00 6.29
N PHE A 8 12.23 4.23 7.34
CA PHE A 8 12.23 2.77 7.32
C PHE A 8 11.13 2.30 8.26
N VAL A 9 9.96 2.00 7.70
CA VAL A 9 8.76 1.67 8.47
C VAL A 9 8.78 0.20 8.86
N LYS A 10 8.64 -0.07 10.16
CA LYS A 10 8.54 -1.43 10.69
C LYS A 10 7.27 -2.11 10.17
N ASN A 11 7.45 -3.16 9.38
CA ASN A 11 6.36 -3.99 8.84
C ASN A 11 6.16 -5.27 9.66
N HIS A 12 7.25 -5.81 10.21
CA HIS A 12 7.29 -6.99 11.08
C HIS A 12 8.47 -6.80 12.06
N PRO A 13 8.53 -7.48 13.23
CA PRO A 13 9.66 -7.37 14.16
C PRO A 13 11.07 -7.52 13.55
N ASN A 14 11.16 -8.22 12.40
CA ASN A 14 12.41 -8.41 11.67
C ASN A 14 12.40 -7.88 10.23
N LEU A 15 11.40 -7.09 9.82
CA LEU A 15 11.32 -6.53 8.46
C LEU A 15 10.93 -5.06 8.47
N TYR A 16 11.71 -4.25 7.77
CA TYR A 16 11.51 -2.80 7.59
C TYR A 16 11.38 -2.47 6.11
N PHE A 17 10.53 -1.50 5.79
CA PHE A 17 10.36 -1.02 4.43
C PHE A 17 10.83 0.43 4.30
N GLY A 18 11.88 0.64 3.52
CA GLY A 18 12.52 1.91 3.24
C GLY A 18 11.77 2.70 2.17
N GLY A 19 11.58 3.99 2.40
CA GLY A 19 10.90 4.88 1.47
C GLY A 19 10.98 6.35 1.89
N LEU A 20 10.26 7.19 1.16
CA LEU A 20 10.17 8.64 1.41
C LEU A 20 11.55 9.32 1.49
N TYR A 21 12.56 8.77 0.80
CA TYR A 21 13.91 9.31 0.79
C TYR A 21 14.01 10.48 -0.19
N CYS A 22 14.09 11.70 0.34
CA CYS A 22 14.21 12.90 -0.47
C CYS A 22 15.01 13.99 0.25
N VAL A 23 15.68 14.83 -0.53
CA VAL A 23 16.37 16.05 -0.04
C VAL A 23 16.01 17.17 -1.00
N GLN A 24 15.69 18.35 -0.44
CA GLN A 24 15.40 19.52 -1.27
C GLN A 24 16.59 19.83 -2.19
N PRO A 25 16.37 20.22 -3.46
CA PRO A 25 17.46 20.41 -4.43
C PRO A 25 18.62 21.29 -3.94
N LYS A 26 18.34 22.40 -3.25
CA LYS A 26 19.35 23.34 -2.72
C LYS A 26 20.28 22.76 -1.63
N TYR A 27 19.89 21.63 -1.00
CA TYR A 27 20.69 20.97 0.04
C TYR A 27 21.28 19.63 -0.41
N ARG A 28 21.16 19.28 -1.69
CA ARG A 28 21.81 18.10 -2.24
C ARG A 28 23.33 18.32 -2.31
N SER A 29 24.08 17.21 -2.28
CA SER A 29 25.55 17.22 -2.24
C SER A 29 26.18 17.91 -1.00
N LEU A 30 25.37 18.23 0.02
CA LEU A 30 25.81 18.76 1.31
C LEU A 30 25.74 17.69 2.43
N ASN A 31 25.85 16.42 2.09
CA ASN A 31 25.74 15.26 3.00
C ASN A 31 24.43 15.07 3.77
N VAL A 32 23.46 15.99 3.70
CA VAL A 32 22.14 15.86 4.37
C VAL A 32 21.48 14.50 4.10
N GLY A 33 21.44 14.09 2.81
CA GLY A 33 20.84 12.82 2.43
C GLY A 33 21.58 11.61 2.96
N TYR A 34 22.91 11.70 3.10
CA TYR A 34 23.74 10.63 3.61
C TYR A 34 23.48 10.42 5.10
N GLU A 35 23.45 11.50 5.88
CA GLU A 35 23.21 11.44 7.33
C GLU A 35 21.83 10.85 7.67
N ILE A 36 20.75 11.31 7.01
CA ILE A 36 19.40 10.78 7.27
C ILE A 36 19.26 9.32 6.84
N PHE A 37 19.94 8.90 5.76
CA PHE A 37 19.90 7.52 5.29
C PHE A 37 20.65 6.61 6.26
N ASN A 38 21.85 7.01 6.72
CA ASN A 38 22.62 6.25 7.70
C ASN A 38 21.89 6.12 9.03
N ALA A 39 21.21 7.17 9.50
CA ALA A 39 20.37 7.06 10.70
C ALA A 39 19.28 5.97 10.55
N CYS A 40 18.73 5.79 9.34
CA CYS A 40 17.79 4.70 9.07
C CYS A 40 18.46 3.33 8.98
N LEU A 41 19.67 3.25 8.40
CA LEU A 41 20.45 2.01 8.37
C LEU A 41 20.83 1.56 9.79
N ASP A 42 21.28 2.48 10.63
CA ASP A 42 21.61 2.21 12.03
C ASP A 42 20.37 1.72 12.80
N HIS A 43 19.22 2.35 12.59
CA HIS A 43 17.94 1.93 13.17
C HIS A 43 17.52 0.50 12.77
N THR A 44 17.91 0.07 11.58
CA THR A 44 17.52 -1.24 11.01
C THR A 44 18.66 -2.26 11.03
N MET A 45 19.75 -1.97 11.75
CA MET A 45 20.91 -2.83 11.84
C MET A 45 20.52 -4.24 12.34
N GLY A 46 20.98 -5.27 11.62
CA GLY A 46 20.67 -6.67 11.93
C GLY A 46 19.24 -7.10 11.64
N LYS A 47 18.43 -6.28 10.96
CA LYS A 47 17.06 -6.61 10.54
C LYS A 47 16.96 -6.69 9.02
N ASN A 48 15.96 -7.42 8.51
CA ASN A 48 15.67 -7.41 7.08
C ASN A 48 15.10 -6.05 6.69
N LYS A 49 15.49 -5.59 5.51
CA LYS A 49 15.06 -4.31 4.94
C LYS A 49 14.76 -4.50 3.46
N SER A 50 13.69 -3.87 3.00
CA SER A 50 13.27 -3.83 1.59
C SER A 50 12.93 -2.39 1.21
N ALA A 51 13.06 -2.01 -0.05
CA ALA A 51 12.72 -0.68 -0.54
C ALA A 51 12.44 -0.73 -2.04
N ASN A 52 11.53 0.14 -2.51
CA ASN A 52 11.37 0.37 -3.94
C ASN A 52 12.37 1.42 -4.42
N ALA A 53 13.26 1.02 -5.33
CA ALA A 53 14.23 1.91 -5.93
C ALA A 53 13.65 2.57 -7.20
N VAL A 54 13.76 3.89 -7.30
CA VAL A 54 13.81 4.51 -8.63
C VAL A 54 15.14 4.13 -9.28
N LEU A 55 15.17 3.92 -10.60
CA LEU A 55 16.35 3.40 -11.30
C LEU A 55 17.68 4.09 -10.91
N PRO A 56 17.76 5.44 -10.79
CA PRO A 56 19.01 6.10 -10.40
C PRO A 56 19.49 5.81 -8.97
N MET A 57 18.63 5.27 -8.11
CA MET A 57 18.94 4.97 -6.71
C MET A 57 19.27 3.50 -6.47
N ALA A 58 19.02 2.61 -7.44
CA ALA A 58 19.19 1.17 -7.28
C ALA A 58 20.64 0.80 -6.92
N GLU A 59 21.62 1.30 -7.69
CA GLU A 59 23.04 1.03 -7.42
C GLU A 59 23.47 1.56 -6.04
N LYS A 60 22.98 2.74 -5.66
CA LYS A 60 23.26 3.31 -4.33
C LYS A 60 22.71 2.42 -3.22
N TYR A 61 21.48 1.93 -3.34
CA TYR A 61 20.89 1.05 -2.32
C TYR A 61 21.64 -0.28 -2.26
N GLN A 62 22.01 -0.86 -3.39
CA GLN A 62 22.80 -2.10 -3.40
C GLN A 62 24.15 -1.91 -2.70
N ARG A 63 24.89 -0.83 -3.04
CA ARG A 63 26.26 -0.61 -2.55
C ARG A 63 26.33 -0.04 -1.14
N SER A 64 25.53 0.97 -0.84
CA SER A 64 25.61 1.74 0.41
C SER A 64 24.49 1.42 1.38
N GLY A 65 23.40 0.83 0.89
CA GLY A 65 22.25 0.45 1.72
C GLY A 65 22.25 -1.00 2.17
N ASP A 66 23.18 -1.83 1.71
CA ASP A 66 23.20 -3.28 1.99
C ASP A 66 21.86 -3.95 1.63
N PHE A 67 21.44 -3.74 0.38
CA PHE A 67 20.32 -4.43 -0.25
C PHE A 67 20.88 -5.45 -1.25
N PRO A 68 21.27 -6.66 -0.79
CA PRO A 68 21.99 -7.63 -1.63
C PRO A 68 21.09 -8.32 -2.66
N ILE A 69 19.79 -8.37 -2.39
CA ILE A 69 18.79 -8.98 -3.28
C ILE A 69 18.16 -7.86 -4.11
N VAL A 70 18.24 -8.00 -5.43
CA VAL A 70 17.59 -7.13 -6.40
C VAL A 70 16.58 -7.97 -7.15
N GLU A 71 15.32 -7.55 -7.08
CA GLU A 71 14.25 -8.14 -7.89
C GLU A 71 14.33 -7.54 -9.29
N ASP A 72 14.57 -8.38 -10.28
CA ASP A 72 14.81 -8.02 -11.68
C ASP A 72 13.53 -7.93 -12.51
N GLU A 73 12.46 -8.60 -12.07
CA GLU A 73 11.14 -8.53 -12.68
C GLU A 73 10.09 -8.00 -11.70
N TYR A 74 9.62 -6.78 -11.95
CA TYR A 74 8.51 -6.18 -11.21
C TYR A 74 7.54 -5.49 -12.17
N VAL A 75 6.27 -5.92 -12.15
CA VAL A 75 5.21 -5.30 -12.93
C VAL A 75 4.38 -4.40 -12.03
N ALA A 76 4.48 -3.10 -12.23
CA ALA A 76 3.51 -2.14 -11.70
C ALA A 76 2.74 -1.50 -12.84
N LEU A 77 1.46 -1.81 -12.91
CA LEU A 77 0.52 -1.00 -13.67
C LEU A 77 0.16 0.22 -12.81
N LYS A 78 0.48 1.43 -13.30
CA LYS A 78 0.10 2.67 -12.64
C LYS A 78 -0.92 3.37 -13.51
N ASN A 79 -2.16 3.41 -13.07
CA ASN A 79 -3.20 4.12 -13.77
C ASN A 79 -3.56 5.39 -13.01
N PHE A 80 -3.47 6.52 -13.70
CA PHE A 80 -3.98 7.79 -13.19
C PHE A 80 -5.15 8.23 -14.06
N ILE A 81 -6.31 8.38 -13.44
CA ILE A 81 -7.51 8.86 -14.12
C ILE A 81 -7.73 10.32 -13.68
N PRO A 82 -7.38 11.31 -14.52
CA PRO A 82 -7.44 12.73 -14.17
C PRO A 82 -8.87 13.31 -14.20
N HIS A 83 -9.86 12.50 -14.58
CA HIS A 83 -11.26 12.87 -14.75
C HIS A 83 -12.17 12.04 -13.84
N HIS A 84 -13.45 12.43 -13.76
CA HIS A 84 -14.46 11.68 -13.03
C HIS A 84 -14.55 10.25 -13.59
N ILE A 85 -14.46 9.25 -12.72
CA ILE A 85 -14.74 7.87 -13.12
C ILE A 85 -16.24 7.74 -13.32
N ASN A 86 -16.70 7.47 -14.54
CA ASN A 86 -18.09 7.07 -14.74
C ASN A 86 -18.28 5.69 -14.11
N SER A 87 -19.10 5.58 -13.06
CA SER A 87 -19.40 4.29 -12.43
C SER A 87 -20.06 3.30 -13.41
N GLU A 88 -20.72 3.78 -14.46
CA GLU A 88 -21.28 2.95 -15.53
C GLU A 88 -20.20 2.31 -16.42
N SER A 89 -18.95 2.82 -16.38
CA SER A 89 -17.80 2.24 -17.09
C SER A 89 -17.03 1.20 -16.27
N LEU A 90 -17.41 1.02 -15.00
CA LEU A 90 -16.87 -0.04 -14.16
C LEU A 90 -17.49 -1.40 -14.56
N PRO A 91 -16.84 -2.53 -14.22
CA PRO A 91 -17.38 -3.85 -14.53
C PRO A 91 -18.86 -4.01 -14.14
N CYS A 92 -19.64 -4.69 -14.98
CA CYS A 92 -21.07 -4.92 -14.76
C CYS A 92 -21.35 -5.91 -13.61
N ILE A 93 -20.31 -6.47 -12.99
CA ILE A 93 -20.46 -7.42 -11.88
C ILE A 93 -20.73 -6.64 -10.60
N ASP A 94 -22.00 -6.60 -10.19
CA ASP A 94 -22.45 -6.00 -8.93
C ASP A 94 -22.41 -6.96 -7.75
N SER A 95 -22.53 -8.26 -8.04
CA SER A 95 -22.54 -9.34 -7.07
C SER A 95 -22.05 -10.63 -7.70
N VAL A 96 -21.55 -11.53 -6.87
CA VAL A 96 -21.17 -12.89 -7.25
C VAL A 96 -21.93 -13.83 -6.34
N ASP A 97 -22.55 -14.86 -6.92
CA ASP A 97 -23.35 -15.81 -6.16
C ASP A 97 -22.53 -16.46 -5.03
N GLY A 98 -23.07 -16.44 -3.82
CA GLY A 98 -22.43 -16.99 -2.63
C GLY A 98 -21.23 -16.19 -2.10
N ILE A 99 -21.04 -14.95 -2.59
CA ILE A 99 -20.05 -14.01 -2.04
C ILE A 99 -20.76 -12.85 -1.36
N GLU A 100 -20.39 -12.61 -0.11
CA GLU A 100 -20.88 -11.50 0.71
C GLU A 100 -19.83 -10.40 0.74
N ILE A 101 -20.21 -9.16 0.44
CA ILE A 101 -19.32 -7.99 0.54
C ILE A 101 -19.79 -7.13 1.71
N GLU A 102 -18.95 -7.00 2.72
CA GLU A 102 -19.25 -6.24 3.92
C GLU A 102 -18.43 -4.95 3.99
N THR A 103 -19.05 -3.87 4.48
CA THR A 103 -18.29 -2.69 4.90
C THR A 103 -17.50 -3.03 6.16
N TYR A 104 -16.23 -2.64 6.22
CA TYR A 104 -15.38 -2.90 7.36
C TYR A 104 -16.01 -2.40 8.68
N GLN A 105 -15.92 -3.25 9.69
CA GLN A 105 -16.20 -2.97 11.09
C GLN A 105 -15.08 -3.59 11.93
N ASP A 106 -14.85 -3.10 13.15
CA ASP A 106 -13.74 -3.58 14.01
C ASP A 106 -13.80 -5.08 14.31
N CYS A 107 -15.00 -5.68 14.32
CA CYS A 107 -15.17 -7.13 14.47
C CYS A 107 -14.59 -7.94 13.30
N LEU A 108 -14.36 -7.33 12.12
CA LEU A 108 -13.81 -7.98 10.94
C LEU A 108 -12.28 -7.94 10.89
N LEU A 109 -11.63 -7.14 11.74
CA LEU A 109 -10.17 -6.98 11.76
C LEU A 109 -9.41 -8.32 11.86
N PRO A 110 -9.81 -9.30 12.72
CA PRO A 110 -9.12 -10.58 12.78
C PRO A 110 -9.13 -11.34 11.44
N SER A 111 -10.25 -11.32 10.72
CA SER A 111 -10.39 -11.97 9.40
C SER A 111 -9.53 -11.29 8.34
N VAL A 112 -9.43 -9.95 8.38
CA VAL A 112 -8.55 -9.17 7.48
C VAL A 112 -7.08 -9.47 7.77
N ILE A 113 -6.68 -9.51 9.05
CA ILE A 113 -5.30 -9.83 9.45
C ILE A 113 -4.92 -11.24 8.98
N GLN A 114 -5.79 -12.23 9.19
CA GLN A 114 -5.54 -13.60 8.80
C GLN A 114 -5.38 -13.73 7.28
N TYR A 115 -6.28 -13.11 6.51
CA TYR A 115 -6.23 -13.13 5.06
C TYR A 115 -5.03 -12.36 4.50
N ASP A 116 -4.74 -11.15 5.00
CA ASP A 116 -3.58 -10.38 4.58
C ASP A 116 -2.26 -11.15 4.82
N ALA A 117 -2.13 -11.81 5.97
CA ALA A 117 -0.95 -12.61 6.28
C ALA A 117 -0.77 -13.80 5.33
N SER A 118 -1.85 -14.38 4.78
CA SER A 118 -1.74 -15.47 3.80
C SER A 118 -1.24 -14.99 2.43
N VAL A 119 -1.51 -13.73 2.09
CA VAL A 119 -1.05 -13.09 0.84
C VAL A 119 0.36 -12.52 0.98
N VAL A 120 0.62 -11.80 2.08
CA VAL A 120 1.86 -11.05 2.31
C VAL A 120 2.96 -11.93 2.93
N GLY A 121 2.58 -13.02 3.61
CA GLY A 121 3.50 -13.98 4.23
C GLY A 121 3.96 -13.61 5.65
N TYR A 122 3.46 -12.51 6.22
CA TYR A 122 3.70 -12.12 7.61
C TYR A 122 2.56 -11.26 8.16
N THR A 123 2.42 -11.22 9.48
CA THR A 123 1.41 -10.38 10.15
C THR A 123 1.87 -8.93 10.26
N ARG A 124 1.03 -8.01 9.78
CA ARG A 124 1.20 -6.54 9.88
C ARG A 124 -0.03 -5.86 10.49
N GLU A 125 -0.55 -6.45 11.55
CA GLU A 125 -1.78 -6.07 12.27
C GLU A 125 -1.90 -4.57 12.50
N HIS A 126 -0.87 -3.93 13.09
CA HIS A 126 -0.93 -2.50 13.39
C HIS A 126 -1.08 -1.63 12.13
N THR A 127 -0.44 -2.02 11.03
CA THR A 127 -0.60 -1.32 9.74
C THR A 127 -2.01 -1.50 9.18
N LEU A 128 -2.58 -2.70 9.29
CA LEU A 128 -3.94 -2.98 8.82
C LEU A 128 -4.98 -2.23 9.65
N GLU A 129 -4.84 -2.23 10.97
CA GLU A 129 -5.72 -1.48 11.87
C GLU A 129 -5.70 0.01 11.52
N LEU A 130 -4.51 0.62 11.44
CA LEU A 130 -4.37 2.02 11.06
C LEU A 130 -4.94 2.31 9.67
N ASN A 131 -4.75 1.40 8.73
CA ASN A 131 -5.26 1.53 7.37
C ASN A 131 -6.80 1.48 7.32
N CYS A 132 -7.42 0.56 8.06
CA CYS A 132 -8.88 0.38 8.08
C CYS A 132 -9.59 1.48 8.89
N LYS A 133 -8.89 2.08 9.86
CA LYS A 133 -9.39 3.17 10.72
C LYS A 133 -8.96 4.57 10.25
N GLU A 134 -8.22 4.67 9.14
CA GLU A 134 -7.78 5.96 8.60
C GLU A 134 -9.00 6.83 8.28
N GLU A 135 -8.95 8.10 8.70
CA GLU A 135 -10.00 9.07 8.37
C GLU A 135 -10.14 9.20 6.84
N ASP A 136 -11.37 9.39 6.37
CA ASP A 136 -11.70 9.42 4.94
C ASP A 136 -11.32 8.15 4.16
N SER A 137 -11.09 7.02 4.84
CA SER A 137 -10.94 5.72 4.19
C SER A 137 -12.25 4.94 4.16
N LYS A 138 -12.39 4.09 3.15
CA LYS A 138 -13.41 3.06 3.05
C LYS A 138 -12.73 1.73 2.81
N THR A 139 -13.14 0.71 3.55
CA THR A 139 -12.65 -0.66 3.41
C THR A 139 -13.83 -1.60 3.24
N PHE A 140 -13.72 -2.54 2.31
CA PHE A 140 -14.68 -3.62 2.11
C PHE A 140 -13.97 -4.96 2.24
N VAL A 141 -14.69 -5.96 2.76
CA VAL A 141 -14.22 -7.32 2.98
C VAL A 141 -15.15 -8.28 2.26
N ALA A 142 -14.60 -9.22 1.51
CA ALA A 142 -15.34 -10.25 0.79
C ALA A 142 -15.30 -11.57 1.56
N PHE A 143 -16.46 -12.20 1.74
CA PHE A 143 -16.61 -13.48 2.41
C PHE A 143 -17.24 -14.53 1.51
N LYS A 144 -16.81 -15.78 1.69
CA LYS A 144 -17.47 -16.98 1.16
C LYS A 144 -17.63 -17.98 2.29
N ASN A 145 -18.87 -18.35 2.61
CA ASN A 145 -19.17 -19.28 3.71
C ASN A 145 -18.48 -18.89 5.03
N GLY A 146 -18.47 -17.60 5.37
CA GLY A 146 -17.83 -17.05 6.59
C GLY A 146 -16.29 -16.96 6.54
N THR A 147 -15.64 -17.34 5.44
CA THR A 147 -14.19 -17.20 5.25
C THR A 147 -13.88 -15.96 4.43
N CYS A 148 -12.93 -15.13 4.89
CA CYS A 148 -12.44 -13.98 4.12
C CYS A 148 -11.69 -14.46 2.87
N ILE A 149 -12.07 -13.94 1.71
CA ILE A 149 -11.54 -14.30 0.37
C ILE A 149 -11.01 -13.07 -0.40
N GLY A 150 -10.93 -11.93 0.29
CA GLY A 150 -10.49 -10.67 -0.27
C GLY A 150 -10.86 -9.49 0.60
N TYR A 151 -10.12 -8.40 0.44
CA TYR A 151 -10.47 -7.11 1.01
C TYR A 151 -9.76 -6.02 0.21
N GLY A 152 -10.27 -4.80 0.31
CA GLY A 152 -9.54 -3.65 -0.20
C GLY A 152 -9.95 -2.37 0.50
N SER A 153 -9.07 -1.37 0.39
CA SER A 153 -9.27 -0.04 0.96
C SER A 153 -9.09 1.03 -0.11
N ILE A 154 -9.81 2.14 0.03
CA ILE A 154 -9.62 3.37 -0.72
C ILE A 154 -9.53 4.53 0.26
N LYS A 155 -8.59 5.43 0.02
CA LYS A 155 -8.32 6.59 0.89
C LYS A 155 -7.99 7.84 0.11
N LYS A 156 -8.17 9.01 0.71
CA LYS A 156 -7.75 10.27 0.09
C LYS A 156 -6.24 10.42 0.14
N SER A 157 -5.60 10.54 -1.02
CA SER A 157 -4.18 10.87 -1.11
C SER A 157 -3.90 12.34 -0.80
N CYS A 158 -2.63 12.68 -0.52
CA CYS A 158 -2.18 14.07 -0.38
C CYS A 158 -2.34 14.92 -1.65
N LEU A 159 -2.65 14.29 -2.80
CA LEU A 159 -2.99 14.95 -4.06
C LEU A 159 -4.51 15.16 -4.25
N GLY A 160 -5.32 14.85 -3.23
CA GLY A 160 -6.77 14.98 -3.25
C GLY A 160 -7.51 13.94 -4.09
N ALA A 161 -6.79 12.92 -4.58
CA ALA A 161 -7.35 11.82 -5.36
C ALA A 161 -7.51 10.56 -4.50
N GLY A 162 -8.49 9.72 -4.81
CA GLY A 162 -8.66 8.41 -4.17
C GLY A 162 -7.50 7.50 -4.51
N ARG A 163 -6.96 6.77 -3.54
CA ARG A 163 -5.92 5.76 -3.74
C ARG A 163 -6.46 4.44 -3.27
N VAL A 164 -6.61 3.49 -4.17
CA VAL A 164 -6.93 2.11 -3.82
C VAL A 164 -5.64 1.44 -3.32
N GLY A 165 -5.71 0.73 -2.20
CA GLY A 165 -4.57 0.04 -1.65
C GLY A 165 -4.63 -0.13 -0.12
N PRO A 166 -4.41 -1.35 0.40
CA PRO A 166 -4.26 -2.60 -0.36
C PRO A 166 -5.56 -3.01 -1.06
N LEU A 167 -5.45 -3.89 -2.06
CA LEU A 167 -6.57 -4.62 -2.67
C LEU A 167 -6.07 -6.03 -2.99
N TYR A 168 -6.59 -7.01 -2.27
CA TYR A 168 -6.27 -8.42 -2.45
C TYR A 168 -7.56 -9.22 -2.57
N ALA A 169 -7.52 -10.26 -3.40
CA ALA A 169 -8.66 -11.14 -3.61
C ALA A 169 -8.18 -12.49 -4.17
N ASP A 170 -8.89 -13.57 -3.85
CA ASP A 170 -8.56 -14.92 -4.32
C ASP A 170 -8.62 -15.05 -5.85
N ASN A 171 -9.38 -14.16 -6.52
CA ASN A 171 -9.45 -14.11 -7.98
C ASN A 171 -9.85 -12.71 -8.49
N HIS A 172 -9.71 -12.53 -9.81
CA HIS A 172 -9.99 -11.28 -10.49
C HIS A 172 -11.46 -10.84 -10.40
N ILE A 173 -12.43 -11.77 -10.35
CA ILE A 173 -13.85 -11.43 -10.26
C ILE A 173 -14.14 -10.76 -8.90
N ILE A 174 -13.61 -11.32 -7.81
CA ILE A 174 -13.73 -10.71 -6.47
C ILE A 174 -13.01 -9.37 -6.43
N ALA A 175 -11.81 -9.27 -7.04
CA ALA A 175 -11.07 -8.02 -7.12
C ALA A 175 -11.86 -6.92 -7.86
N GLU A 176 -12.53 -7.25 -8.96
CA GLU A 176 -13.37 -6.33 -9.73
C GLU A 176 -14.56 -5.81 -8.92
N VAL A 177 -15.26 -6.68 -8.20
CA VAL A 177 -16.39 -6.28 -7.34
C VAL A 177 -15.92 -5.39 -6.20
N LEU A 178 -14.84 -5.75 -5.51
CA LEU A 178 -14.25 -4.93 -4.45
C LEU A 178 -13.81 -3.57 -5.00
N LEU A 179 -13.11 -3.56 -6.15
CA LEU A 179 -12.64 -2.33 -6.79
C LEU A 179 -13.81 -1.40 -7.15
N LYS A 180 -14.90 -1.95 -7.71
CA LYS A 180 -16.11 -1.19 -8.02
C LYS A 180 -16.70 -0.55 -6.77
N ARG A 181 -16.93 -1.34 -5.71
CA ARG A 181 -17.46 -0.85 -4.43
C ARG A 181 -16.59 0.23 -3.82
N LEU A 182 -15.27 0.08 -3.89
CA LEU A 182 -14.31 1.08 -3.42
C LEU A 182 -14.46 2.40 -4.19
N ILE A 183 -14.46 2.35 -5.53
CA ILE A 183 -14.60 3.54 -6.37
C ILE A 183 -15.95 4.23 -6.13
N GLU A 184 -17.06 3.48 -6.08
CA GLU A 184 -18.41 4.01 -5.81
C GLU A 184 -18.52 4.66 -4.43
N SER A 185 -17.80 4.14 -3.43
CA SER A 185 -17.83 4.66 -2.06
C SER A 185 -17.06 5.98 -1.88
N PHE A 186 -16.22 6.35 -2.84
CA PHE A 186 -15.31 7.48 -2.72
C PHE A 186 -15.78 8.66 -3.59
N GLN A 187 -16.42 9.63 -2.95
CA GLN A 187 -16.96 10.85 -3.59
C GLN A 187 -15.87 11.87 -3.98
N ALA A 188 -14.80 11.44 -4.66
CA ALA A 188 -13.73 12.34 -5.10
C ALA A 188 -13.59 12.40 -6.63
N TRP A 189 -13.05 13.52 -7.08
CA TRP A 189 -13.02 13.96 -8.47
C TRP A 189 -11.98 13.22 -9.33
N LYS A 190 -11.09 12.42 -8.72
CA LYS A 190 -9.93 11.70 -9.34
C LYS A 190 -9.53 10.46 -8.54
N VAL A 191 -9.03 9.40 -9.19
CA VAL A 191 -8.55 8.16 -8.53
C VAL A 191 -7.22 7.67 -9.12
N TRP A 192 -6.35 7.17 -8.24
CA TRP A 192 -5.12 6.43 -8.51
C TRP A 192 -5.38 4.94 -8.26
N LEU A 193 -5.17 4.13 -9.30
CA LEU A 193 -5.22 2.67 -9.25
C LEU A 193 -3.79 2.13 -9.39
#